data_AF-X6M161-F1
#
_entry.id   AF-X6M161-F1
#
_cell.length_a   1.000
_cell.length_b   1.000
_cell.length_c   1.000
_cell.angle_alpha   90.00
_cell.angle_beta   90.00
_cell.angle_gamma   90.00
#
_symmetry.space_group_name_H-M   'P 1'
#
loop_
_entity.id
_entity.type
_entity.pdbx_description
1 polymer ?
#
loop_
_entity_poly.entity_id
_entity_poly.type
_entity_poly.pdbx_seq_one_letter_code
_entity_poly.pdbx_strand_id
1 'polypeptide(L)'
;MVGYLFNNEPLYPRHISATIIVLLGVMLVAEPSFIFGSSLTDKTEQPIFGYVVALMGAVLMACKMVAVRKLHHEKEVLLICLYSQAIIGTLLHGFVFSYIIYQNFFQNLSSRVSAEHRQLAWVILWTVGLLTIWVNFGINFALRRIVAGEAALIGSTEVGYAYLLQFIILEQSNSPLESSGVAMMMISLVALACYNIYLQRVKKIECDSH
;
A
#
# COMPACT_ATOMS: atom_id res chain seq x y z
N MET A 1 4.38 -15.19 -2.21
CA MET A 1 5.53 -15.95 -2.77
C MET A 1 6.81 -15.76 -1.98
N VAL A 2 7.29 -14.52 -1.74
CA VAL A 2 8.53 -14.30 -0.96
C VAL A 2 8.47 -14.91 0.45
N GLY A 3 7.34 -14.81 1.15
CA GLY A 3 7.15 -15.45 2.45
C GLY A 3 7.24 -16.99 2.44
N TYR A 4 6.83 -17.65 1.34
CA TYR A 4 7.02 -19.09 1.18
C TYR A 4 8.51 -19.44 1.03
N LEU A 5 9.22 -18.70 0.17
CA LEU A 5 10.65 -18.90 -0.10
C LEU A 5 11.53 -18.71 1.14
N PHE A 6 11.24 -17.71 1.97
CA PHE A 6 12.11 -17.36 3.10
C PHE A 6 11.65 -17.93 4.45
N ASN A 7 10.34 -18.09 4.67
CA ASN A 7 9.77 -18.51 5.95
C ASN A 7 9.05 -19.87 5.88
N ASN A 8 9.06 -20.57 4.73
CA ASN A 8 8.37 -21.85 4.53
C ASN A 8 6.88 -21.81 4.90
N GLU A 9 6.21 -20.67 4.70
CA GLU A 9 4.81 -20.49 5.07
C GLU A 9 3.87 -21.22 4.10
N PRO A 10 2.91 -22.02 4.57
CA PRO A 10 2.04 -22.79 3.69
C PRO A 10 1.25 -21.88 2.75
N LEU A 11 1.50 -22.03 1.44
CA LEU A 11 0.73 -21.36 0.39
C LEU A 11 -0.54 -22.17 0.12
N TYR A 12 -1.66 -21.68 0.63
CA TYR A 12 -2.96 -22.26 0.29
C TYR A 12 -3.41 -21.77 -1.10
N PRO A 13 -4.01 -22.64 -1.94
CA PRO A 13 -4.51 -22.27 -3.28
C PRO A 13 -5.45 -21.05 -3.27
N ARG A 14 -6.22 -20.87 -2.20
CA ARG A 14 -7.12 -19.71 -1.99
C ARG A 14 -6.40 -18.37 -1.99
N HIS A 15 -5.17 -18.32 -1.48
CA HIS A 15 -4.39 -17.08 -1.49
C HIS A 15 -3.96 -16.74 -2.92
N ILE A 16 -3.66 -17.76 -3.74
CA ILE A 16 -3.31 -17.59 -5.14
C ILE A 16 -4.51 -17.04 -5.92
N SER A 17 -5.70 -17.64 -5.76
CA SER A 17 -6.91 -17.15 -6.43
C SER A 17 -7.26 -15.72 -6.01
N ALA A 18 -7.20 -15.41 -4.72
CA ALA A 18 -7.43 -14.06 -4.22
C ALA A 18 -6.41 -13.06 -4.77
N THR A 19 -5.12 -13.43 -4.83
CA THR A 19 -4.08 -12.58 -5.44
C THR A 19 -4.35 -12.33 -6.92
N ILE A 20 -4.77 -13.33 -7.69
CA ILE A 20 -5.11 -13.14 -9.12
C ILE A 20 -6.28 -12.17 -9.26
N ILE A 21 -7.35 -12.34 -8.48
CA ILE A 21 -8.53 -11.46 -8.52
C ILE A 21 -8.14 -10.03 -8.13
N VAL A 22 -7.35 -9.86 -7.06
CA VAL A 22 -6.87 -8.54 -6.64
C VAL A 22 -5.99 -7.91 -7.72
N LEU A 23 -5.09 -8.67 -8.35
CA LEU A 23 -4.24 -8.16 -9.45
C LEU A 23 -5.08 -7.70 -10.64
N LEU A 24 -6.10 -8.48 -11.04
CA LEU A 24 -7.01 -8.07 -12.11
C LEU A 24 -7.77 -6.79 -11.73
N GLY A 25 -8.24 -6.69 -10.49
CA GLY A 25 -8.91 -5.49 -10.01
C GLY A 25 -7.99 -4.27 -10.01
N VAL A 26 -6.74 -4.42 -9.56
CA VAL A 26 -5.73 -3.35 -9.62
C VAL A 26 -5.43 -2.96 -11.08
N MET A 27 -5.38 -3.91 -12.01
CA MET A 27 -5.20 -3.61 -13.44
C MET A 27 -6.38 -2.81 -14.02
N LEU A 28 -7.61 -3.11 -13.62
CA LEU A 28 -8.79 -2.35 -14.03
C LEU A 28 -8.79 -0.93 -13.46
N VAL A 29 -8.33 -0.76 -12.21
CA VAL A 29 -8.24 0.56 -11.56
C VAL A 29 -7.09 1.39 -12.12
N ALA A 30 -5.94 0.78 -12.39
CA ALA A 30 -4.77 1.49 -12.89
C ALA A 30 -4.87 1.86 -14.38
N GLU A 31 -5.86 1.30 -15.09
CA GLU A 31 -6.12 1.44 -16.53
C GLU A 31 -4.85 1.68 -17.35
N PRO A 32 -3.89 0.72 -17.33
CA PRO A 32 -2.62 0.93 -17.98
C PRO A 32 -2.79 1.20 -19.47
N SER A 33 -2.23 2.31 -19.93
CA SER A 33 -2.33 2.76 -21.33
C SER A 33 -1.77 1.75 -22.34
N PHE A 34 -0.91 0.81 -21.92
CA PHE A 34 -0.41 -0.25 -22.78
C PHE A 34 -1.43 -1.39 -23.03
N ILE A 35 -2.43 -1.58 -22.16
CA ILE A 35 -3.52 -2.57 -22.33
C ILE A 35 -4.76 -1.91 -22.92
N PHE A 36 -5.15 -0.75 -22.37
CA PHE A 36 -6.40 -0.08 -22.74
C PHE A 36 -6.24 0.90 -23.93
N GLY A 37 -4.99 1.12 -24.35
CA GLY A 37 -4.64 2.06 -25.41
C GLY A 37 -4.61 3.49 -24.88
N SER A 38 -3.59 4.26 -25.24
CA SER A 38 -3.64 5.70 -25.04
C SER A 38 -4.49 6.32 -26.15
N SER A 39 -5.57 7.02 -25.79
CA SER A 39 -6.09 8.05 -26.68
C SER A 39 -4.93 8.99 -27.02
N LEU A 40 -4.63 9.16 -28.32
CA LEU A 40 -3.50 9.87 -28.93
C LEU A 40 -3.28 11.33 -28.46
N THR A 41 -4.06 11.81 -27.50
CA THR A 41 -4.10 13.18 -27.01
C THR A 41 -3.27 13.40 -25.75
N ASP A 42 -2.97 12.36 -24.96
CA ASP A 42 -2.17 12.51 -23.72
C ASP A 42 -0.68 12.25 -23.97
N LYS A 43 0.04 13.34 -24.24
CA LYS A 43 1.50 13.39 -24.30
C LYS A 43 2.12 13.41 -22.90
N THR A 44 1.79 12.44 -22.06
CA THR A 44 2.46 12.27 -20.77
C THR A 44 3.64 11.33 -20.95
N GLU A 45 4.82 11.92 -21.08
CA GLU A 45 6.08 11.23 -21.30
C GLU A 45 6.35 10.19 -20.19
N GLN A 46 6.57 8.94 -20.61
CA GLN A 46 7.14 7.80 -19.88
C GLN A 46 6.33 7.16 -18.72
N PRO A 47 5.11 6.63 -18.97
CA PRO A 47 4.38 5.83 -17.99
C PRO A 47 5.13 4.56 -17.55
N ILE A 48 6.02 4.02 -18.39
CA ILE A 48 6.77 2.79 -18.13
C ILE A 48 7.68 2.91 -16.90
N PHE A 49 8.35 4.05 -16.72
CA PHE A 49 9.26 4.25 -15.59
C PHE A 49 8.51 4.20 -14.26
N GLY A 50 7.30 4.80 -14.21
CA GLY A 50 6.43 4.73 -13.04
C GLY A 50 6.06 3.30 -12.66
N TYR A 51 5.68 2.46 -13.64
CA TYR A 51 5.37 1.05 -13.38
C TYR A 51 6.59 0.26 -12.88
N VAL A 52 7.77 0.49 -13.45
CA VAL A 52 9.01 -0.18 -13.01
C VAL A 52 9.36 0.20 -11.58
N VAL A 53 9.30 1.49 -11.24
CA VAL A 53 9.56 1.98 -9.88
C VAL A 53 8.52 1.42 -8.90
N ALA A 54 7.24 1.38 -9.26
CA ALA A 54 6.19 0.81 -8.43
C ALA A 54 6.42 -0.69 -8.16
N LEU A 55 6.79 -1.45 -9.19
CA LEU A 55 7.09 -2.88 -9.06
C LEU A 55 8.32 -3.12 -8.16
N MET A 56 9.39 -2.34 -8.35
CA MET A 56 10.57 -2.41 -7.50
C MET A 56 10.24 -2.06 -6.04
N GLY A 57 9.41 -1.03 -5.83
CA GLY A 57 8.89 -0.67 -4.51
C GLY A 57 8.09 -1.81 -3.86
N ALA A 58 7.24 -2.48 -4.63
CA ALA A 58 6.45 -3.62 -4.14
C ALA A 58 7.34 -4.80 -3.72
N VAL A 59 8.40 -5.11 -4.49
CA VAL A 59 9.37 -6.16 -4.14
C VAL A 59 10.12 -5.82 -2.86
N LEU A 60 10.64 -4.59 -2.75
CA LEU A 60 11.33 -4.13 -1.55
C LEU A 60 10.41 -4.14 -0.32
N MET A 61 9.15 -3.74 -0.48
CA MET A 61 8.15 -3.80 0.60
C MET A 61 7.88 -5.24 1.03
N ALA A 62 7.77 -6.19 0.10
CA ALA A 62 7.62 -7.61 0.42
C ALA A 62 8.84 -8.16 1.19
N CYS A 63 10.06 -7.79 0.76
CA CYS A 63 11.29 -8.13 1.47
C CYS A 63 11.30 -7.55 2.89
N LYS A 64 10.88 -6.29 3.06
CA LYS A 64 10.74 -5.64 4.37
C LYS A 64 9.80 -6.43 5.27
N MET A 65 8.60 -6.77 4.80
CA MET A 65 7.61 -7.52 5.56
C MET A 65 8.15 -8.87 6.06
N VAL A 66 8.87 -9.60 5.20
CA VAL A 66 9.49 -10.88 5.55
C VAL A 66 10.61 -10.71 6.57
N ALA A 67 11.47 -9.69 6.41
CA ALA A 67 12.56 -9.41 7.34
C ALA A 67 12.05 -9.03 8.74
N VAL A 68 11.07 -8.13 8.83
CA VAL A 68 10.43 -7.72 10.11
C VAL A 68 9.86 -8.92 10.84
N ARG A 69 9.22 -9.83 10.10
CA ARG A 69 8.62 -11.04 10.68
C ARG A 69 9.67 -12.05 11.14
N LYS A 70 10.75 -12.24 10.39
CA LYS A 70 11.86 -13.11 10.83
C LYS A 70 12.50 -12.63 12.13
N LEU A 71 12.48 -11.31 12.33
CA LEU A 71 13.02 -10.62 13.49
C LEU A 71 11.98 -10.40 14.62
N HIS A 72 10.80 -11.03 14.56
CA HIS A 72 9.70 -10.74 15.49
C HIS A 72 10.00 -11.07 16.97
N HIS A 73 10.94 -11.97 17.25
CA HIS A 73 11.31 -12.39 18.62
C HIS A 73 12.02 -11.28 19.41
N GLU A 74 12.70 -10.37 18.73
CA GLU A 74 13.44 -9.30 19.37
C GLU A 74 12.50 -8.16 19.76
N LYS A 75 12.63 -7.67 20.99
CA LYS A 75 11.78 -6.57 21.50
C LYS A 75 12.09 -5.25 20.79
N GLU A 76 13.34 -5.07 20.39
CA GLU A 76 13.87 -3.82 19.82
C GLU A 76 13.62 -3.66 18.33
N VAL A 77 13.22 -4.73 17.61
CA VAL A 77 13.09 -4.71 16.15
C VAL A 77 12.06 -3.70 15.65
N LEU A 78 10.99 -3.49 16.40
CA LEU A 78 10.00 -2.48 16.03
C LEU A 78 10.61 -1.07 16.07
N LEU A 79 11.42 -0.81 17.10
CA LEU A 79 12.11 0.45 17.29
C LEU A 79 13.18 0.64 16.19
N ILE A 80 13.97 -0.40 15.90
CA ILE A 80 14.98 -0.40 14.83
C ILE A 80 14.33 -0.17 13.47
N CYS A 81 13.22 -0.84 13.15
CA CYS A 81 12.50 -0.64 11.90
C CYS A 81 11.93 0.77 11.79
N LEU A 82 11.42 1.34 12.88
CA LEU A 82 10.87 2.69 12.87
C LEU A 82 11.97 3.75 12.74
N TYR A 83 13.09 3.60 13.46
CA TYR A 83 14.24 4.51 13.33
C TYR A 83 14.93 4.39 11.99
N SER A 84 15.17 3.17 11.49
CA SER A 84 15.77 2.98 10.16
C SER A 84 14.85 3.54 9.08
N GLN A 85 13.54 3.32 9.15
CA GLN A 85 12.59 3.91 8.21
C GLN A 85 12.54 5.44 8.33
N ALA A 86 12.62 6.00 9.54
CA ALA A 86 12.66 7.45 9.72
C ALA A 86 13.97 8.04 9.20
N ILE A 87 15.13 7.52 9.59
CA ILE A 87 16.46 8.04 9.24
C ILE A 87 16.76 7.82 7.76
N ILE A 88 16.66 6.58 7.28
CA ILE A 88 16.88 6.27 5.86
C ILE A 88 15.81 6.95 5.03
N GLY A 89 14.54 6.88 5.43
CA GLY A 89 13.45 7.52 4.71
C GLY A 89 13.64 9.03 4.59
N THR A 90 13.99 9.73 5.67
CA THR A 90 14.25 11.18 5.63
C THR A 90 15.51 11.54 4.87
N LEU A 91 16.57 10.73 4.91
CA LEU A 91 17.79 10.98 4.13
C LEU A 91 17.56 10.74 2.64
N LEU A 92 16.94 9.62 2.26
CA LEU A 92 16.68 9.26 0.86
C LEU A 92 15.61 10.16 0.25
N HIS A 93 14.47 10.33 0.94
CA HIS A 93 13.45 11.28 0.47
C HIS A 93 13.99 12.69 0.55
N GLY A 94 14.65 13.12 1.62
CA GLY A 94 15.23 14.46 1.71
C GLY A 94 16.22 14.76 0.59
N PHE A 95 17.08 13.82 0.23
CA PHE A 95 18.03 13.97 -0.88
C PHE A 95 17.32 14.00 -2.24
N VAL A 96 16.41 13.06 -2.51
CA VAL A 96 15.64 12.99 -3.77
C VAL A 96 14.70 14.19 -3.92
N PHE A 97 14.03 14.58 -2.84
CA PHE A 97 13.10 15.70 -2.80
C PHE A 97 13.84 17.05 -2.89
N SER A 98 15.04 17.15 -2.29
CA SER A 98 15.90 18.33 -2.42
C SER A 98 16.52 18.45 -3.83
N TYR A 99 16.96 17.34 -4.42
CA TYR A 99 17.66 17.36 -5.70
C TYR A 99 16.73 17.44 -6.92
N ILE A 100 15.64 16.66 -6.94
CA ILE A 100 14.74 16.53 -8.11
C ILE A 100 13.50 17.42 -7.98
N ILE A 101 12.94 17.51 -6.77
CA ILE A 101 11.64 18.14 -6.53
C ILE A 101 11.81 19.61 -6.11
N TYR A 102 12.87 20.01 -5.42
CA TYR A 102 13.04 21.39 -4.94
C TYR A 102 13.12 22.42 -6.07
N GLN A 103 13.79 22.09 -7.18
CA GLN A 103 13.87 22.98 -8.35
C GLN A 103 12.51 23.24 -9.00
N ASN A 104 11.61 22.25 -9.02
CA ASN A 104 10.36 22.33 -9.79
C ASN A 104 9.09 22.46 -8.94
N PHE A 105 9.09 22.00 -7.69
CA PHE A 105 7.89 21.91 -6.85
C PHE A 105 7.78 23.06 -5.88
N PHE A 106 8.84 23.45 -5.16
CA PHE A 106 8.73 24.55 -4.19
C PHE A 106 8.54 25.92 -4.86
N GLN A 107 9.20 26.15 -6.01
CA GLN A 107 8.99 27.34 -6.84
C GLN A 107 7.57 27.39 -7.44
N ASN A 108 7.01 26.25 -7.85
CA ASN A 108 5.66 26.20 -8.42
C ASN A 108 4.55 26.14 -7.35
N LEU A 109 4.81 25.59 -6.17
CA LEU A 109 3.85 25.55 -5.07
C LEU A 109 3.66 26.94 -4.46
N SER A 110 4.73 27.74 -4.37
CA SER A 110 4.61 29.13 -3.91
C SER A 110 3.90 30.04 -4.92
N SER A 111 3.87 29.66 -6.20
CA SER A 111 3.16 30.43 -7.24
C SER A 111 1.72 29.96 -7.47
N ARG A 112 1.41 28.68 -7.23
CA ARG A 112 0.06 28.11 -7.43
C ARG A 112 -0.85 28.21 -6.20
N VAL A 113 -0.30 28.24 -5.00
CA VAL A 113 -1.09 28.33 -3.77
C VAL A 113 -1.20 29.80 -3.36
N SER A 114 -2.43 30.34 -3.37
CA SER A 114 -2.71 31.69 -2.87
C SER A 114 -2.17 31.84 -1.45
N ALA A 115 -1.62 33.01 -1.12
CA ALA A 115 -0.96 33.29 0.16
C ALA A 115 -1.84 32.92 1.37
N GLU A 116 -3.16 33.03 1.24
CA GLU A 116 -4.14 32.67 2.27
C GLU A 116 -4.22 31.16 2.55
N HIS A 117 -3.99 30.31 1.55
CA HIS A 117 -4.11 28.85 1.69
C HIS A 117 -2.79 28.17 2.08
N ARG A 118 -1.70 28.94 2.14
CA ARG A 118 -0.36 28.41 2.43
C ARG A 118 -0.26 27.83 3.84
N GLN A 119 -0.90 28.46 4.82
CA GLN A 119 -0.91 27.96 6.21
C GLN A 119 -1.68 26.65 6.31
N LEU A 120 -2.84 26.56 5.67
CA LEU A 120 -3.65 25.34 5.63
C LEU A 120 -2.89 24.18 4.98
N ALA A 121 -2.19 24.43 3.87
CA ALA A 121 -1.37 23.42 3.20
C ALA A 121 -0.28 22.85 4.12
N TRP A 122 0.39 23.70 4.89
CA TRP A 122 1.38 23.24 5.88
C TRP A 122 0.76 22.40 6.98
N VAL A 123 -0.40 22.80 7.51
CA VAL A 123 -1.13 22.02 8.51
C VAL A 123 -1.48 20.64 7.96
N ILE A 124 -2.04 20.56 6.76
CA ILE A 124 -2.37 19.27 6.10
C ILE A 124 -1.13 18.40 5.95
N LEU A 125 0.00 18.95 5.48
CA LEU A 125 1.25 18.19 5.32
C LEU A 125 1.76 17.64 6.65
N TRP A 126 1.72 18.44 7.73
CA TRP A 126 2.10 17.98 9.06
C TRP A 126 1.18 16.89 9.59
N THR A 127 -0.14 17.05 9.42
CA THR A 127 -1.13 16.07 9.84
C THR A 127 -0.96 14.75 9.11
N VAL A 128 -0.80 14.77 7.78
CA VAL A 128 -0.56 13.57 6.95
C VAL A 128 0.75 12.90 7.34
N GLY A 129 1.82 13.67 7.59
CA GLY A 129 3.10 13.15 8.05
C GLY A 129 2.99 12.41 9.39
N LEU A 130 2.32 13.02 10.38
CA LEU A 130 2.12 12.40 11.69
C LEU A 130 1.26 11.14 11.62
N LEU A 131 0.16 11.18 10.85
CA LEU A 131 -0.69 10.01 10.62
C LEU A 131 0.09 8.87 9.95
N THR A 132 0.97 9.19 9.00
CA THR A 132 1.81 8.20 8.32
C THR A 132 2.73 7.47 9.28
N ILE A 133 3.29 8.15 10.29
CA ILE A 133 4.11 7.51 11.34
C ILE A 133 3.27 6.51 12.12
N TRP A 134 2.06 6.90 12.54
CA TRP A 134 1.15 6.02 13.28
C TRP A 134 0.73 4.78 12.46
N VAL A 135 0.37 4.96 11.19
CA VAL A 135 0.04 3.86 10.29
C VAL A 135 1.22 2.90 10.14
N ASN A 136 2.43 3.41 9.92
CA ASN A 136 3.62 2.57 9.80
C ASN A 136 3.95 1.84 11.09
N PHE A 137 3.79 2.47 12.25
CA PHE A 137 3.92 1.81 13.55
C PHE A 137 2.93 0.64 13.66
N GLY A 138 1.65 0.89 13.34
CA GLY A 138 0.58 -0.11 13.37
C GLY A 138 0.84 -1.29 12.44
N ILE A 139 1.27 -1.03 11.20
CA ILE A 139 1.59 -2.07 10.22
C ILE A 139 2.78 -2.93 10.70
N ASN A 140 3.87 -2.30 11.17
CA ASN A 140 5.03 -3.03 11.67
C ASN A 140 4.68 -3.85 12.93
N PHE A 141 3.83 -3.31 13.79
CA PHE A 141 3.31 -4.05 14.95
C PHE A 141 2.46 -5.25 14.54
N ALA A 142 1.55 -5.07 13.58
CA ALA A 142 0.70 -6.13 13.05
C ALA A 142 1.53 -7.24 12.39
N LEU A 143 2.53 -6.88 11.57
CA LEU A 143 3.42 -7.81 10.87
C LEU A 143 4.17 -8.79 11.79
N ARG A 144 4.38 -8.43 13.06
CA ARG A 144 4.96 -9.33 14.06
C ARG A 144 4.00 -10.45 14.47
N ARG A 145 2.69 -10.25 14.32
CA ARG A 145 1.63 -11.14 14.81
C ARG A 145 0.96 -11.94 13.70
N ILE A 146 0.86 -11.38 12.49
CA ILE A 146 0.16 -12.01 11.36
C ILE A 146 1.11 -12.46 10.26
N VAL A 147 0.67 -13.45 9.48
CA VAL A 147 1.42 -14.02 8.35
C VAL A 147 1.70 -12.93 7.31
N ALA A 148 2.91 -12.92 6.73
CA ALA A 148 3.30 -11.87 5.79
C ALA A 148 2.35 -11.79 4.57
N GLY A 149 1.84 -12.95 4.12
CA GLY A 149 0.82 -13.01 3.08
C GLY A 149 -0.48 -12.29 3.46
N GLU A 150 -0.97 -12.47 4.69
CA GLU A 150 -2.19 -11.80 5.17
C GLU A 150 -1.97 -10.30 5.33
N ALA A 151 -0.80 -9.88 5.83
CA ALA A 151 -0.46 -8.47 5.94
C ALA A 151 -0.42 -7.76 4.58
N ALA A 152 0.14 -8.40 3.55
CA ALA A 152 0.15 -7.86 2.19
C ALA A 152 -1.26 -7.70 1.62
N LEU A 153 -2.17 -8.63 1.93
CA LEU A 153 -3.57 -8.54 1.53
C LEU A 153 -4.31 -7.41 2.24
N ILE A 154 -4.07 -7.21 3.55
CA ILE A 154 -4.60 -6.06 4.29
C ILE A 154 -4.07 -4.76 3.68
N GLY A 155 -2.78 -4.68 3.35
CA GLY A 155 -2.21 -3.51 2.67
C GLY A 155 -2.88 -3.21 1.31
N SER A 156 -3.39 -4.24 0.62
CA SER A 156 -4.11 -4.05 -0.64
C SER A 156 -5.49 -3.37 -0.45
N THR A 157 -6.07 -3.40 0.77
CA THR A 157 -7.32 -2.67 1.08
C THR A 157 -7.14 -1.15 1.06
N GLU A 158 -5.91 -0.66 1.25
CA GLU A 158 -5.61 0.78 1.25
C GLU A 158 -6.00 1.43 -0.08
N VAL A 159 -5.84 0.72 -1.20
CA VAL A 159 -6.25 1.19 -2.53
C VAL A 159 -7.77 1.39 -2.60
N GLY A 160 -8.54 0.47 -2.03
CA GLY A 160 -10.00 0.58 -1.97
C GLY A 160 -10.45 1.75 -1.09
N TYR A 161 -9.79 1.97 0.05
CA TYR A 161 -10.08 3.12 0.90
C TYR A 161 -9.70 4.45 0.25
N ALA A 162 -8.55 4.51 -0.44
CA ALA A 162 -8.14 5.69 -1.17
C ALA A 162 -9.18 6.08 -2.23
N TYR A 163 -9.71 5.09 -2.96
CA TYR A 163 -10.77 5.31 -3.94
C TYR A 163 -12.07 5.82 -3.30
N LEU A 164 -12.50 5.23 -2.18
CA LEU A 164 -13.70 5.68 -1.45
C LEU A 164 -13.53 7.13 -0.96
N LEU A 165 -12.36 7.47 -0.42
CA LEU A 165 -12.07 8.82 0.02
C LEU A 165 -12.02 9.80 -1.15
N GLN A 166 -11.48 9.38 -2.30
CA GLN A 166 -11.50 10.21 -3.51
C GLN A 166 -12.93 10.51 -3.96
N PHE A 167 -13.81 9.50 -3.95
CA PHE A 167 -15.22 9.68 -4.30
C PHE A 167 -15.96 10.58 -3.30
N ILE A 168 -15.75 10.39 -2.00
CA ILE A 168 -16.47 11.13 -0.94
C ILE A 168 -15.95 12.57 -0.78
N ILE A 169 -14.63 12.76 -0.82
CA ILE A 169 -13.99 14.05 -0.50
C ILE A 169 -13.79 14.90 -1.74
N LEU A 170 -13.34 14.31 -2.85
CA LEU A 170 -13.06 15.05 -4.08
C LEU A 170 -14.25 15.14 -5.03
N GLU A 171 -15.38 14.46 -4.70
CA GLU A 171 -16.61 14.39 -5.52
C GLU A 171 -16.34 14.05 -6.99
N GLN A 172 -15.22 13.36 -7.26
CA GLN A 172 -14.81 13.00 -8.61
C GLN A 172 -15.56 11.75 -9.06
N SER A 173 -16.30 11.87 -10.16
CA SER A 173 -16.96 10.72 -10.79
C SER A 173 -15.92 9.86 -11.50
N ASN A 174 -15.62 8.71 -10.92
CA ASN A 174 -14.69 7.75 -11.50
C ASN A 174 -15.38 6.95 -12.62
N SER A 175 -14.56 6.38 -13.51
CA SER A 175 -15.07 5.56 -14.61
C SER A 175 -15.79 4.31 -14.07
N PRO A 176 -16.81 3.80 -14.77
CA PRO A 176 -17.49 2.57 -14.35
C PRO A 176 -16.53 1.37 -14.28
N LEU A 177 -15.45 1.41 -15.07
CA LEU A 177 -14.41 0.37 -15.08
C LEU A 177 -13.61 0.37 -13.77
N GLU A 178 -13.14 1.53 -13.32
CA GLU A 178 -12.44 1.65 -12.03
C GLU A 178 -13.34 1.21 -10.86
N SER A 179 -14.60 1.62 -10.87
CA SER A 179 -15.56 1.22 -9.83
C SER A 179 -15.73 -0.30 -9.77
N SER A 180 -15.82 -0.96 -10.93
CA SER A 180 -15.90 -2.42 -11.01
C SER A 180 -14.63 -3.10 -10.48
N GLY A 181 -13.45 -2.54 -10.79
CA GLY A 181 -12.16 -3.03 -10.31
C GLY A 181 -12.06 -2.96 -8.78
N VAL A 182 -12.42 -1.83 -8.18
CA VAL A 182 -12.44 -1.66 -6.73
C VAL A 182 -13.45 -2.59 -6.06
N ALA A 183 -14.65 -2.72 -6.60
CA ALA A 183 -15.66 -3.64 -6.07
C ALA A 183 -15.14 -5.09 -6.07
N MET A 184 -14.51 -5.51 -7.16
CA MET A 184 -13.93 -6.84 -7.29
C MET A 184 -12.79 -7.09 -6.28
N MET A 185 -11.90 -6.11 -6.09
CA MET A 185 -10.85 -6.17 -5.07
C MET A 185 -11.44 -6.31 -3.66
N MET A 186 -12.40 -5.46 -3.32
CA MET A 186 -13.00 -5.43 -1.98
C MET A 186 -13.77 -6.72 -1.67
N ILE A 187 -14.55 -7.24 -2.61
CA ILE A 187 -15.27 -8.51 -2.44
C ILE A 187 -14.27 -9.65 -2.20
N SER A 188 -13.19 -9.72 -2.99
CA SER A 188 -12.16 -10.75 -2.82
C SER A 188 -11.49 -10.67 -1.45
N LEU A 189 -11.16 -9.47 -0.98
CA LEU A 189 -10.51 -9.26 0.32
C LEU A 189 -11.45 -9.59 1.49
N VAL A 190 -12.72 -9.18 1.41
CA VAL A 190 -13.74 -9.51 2.42
C VAL A 190 -13.98 -11.01 2.47
N ALA A 191 -14.14 -11.67 1.33
CA ALA A 191 -14.33 -13.12 1.25
C ALA A 191 -13.17 -13.87 1.93
N LEU A 192 -11.93 -13.46 1.66
CA LEU A 192 -10.75 -14.05 2.25
C LEU A 192 -10.67 -13.80 3.76
N ALA A 193 -11.02 -12.60 4.22
CA ALA A 193 -11.06 -12.26 5.64
C ALA A 193 -12.11 -13.09 6.40
N CYS A 194 -13.34 -13.16 5.88
CA CYS A 194 -14.41 -13.98 6.44
C CYS A 194 -14.00 -15.45 6.55
N TYR A 195 -13.36 -15.98 5.51
CA TYR A 195 -12.90 -17.36 5.49
C TYR A 195 -11.76 -17.62 6.51
N ASN A 196 -10.81 -16.70 6.63
CA ASN A 196 -9.75 -16.80 7.64
C ASN A 196 -10.32 -16.78 9.07
N ILE A 197 -11.31 -15.92 9.34
CA ILE A 197 -12.01 -15.88 10.63
C ILE A 197 -12.72 -17.21 10.90
N TYR A 198 -13.38 -17.78 9.88
CA TYR A 198 -14.04 -19.08 10.01
C TYR A 198 -13.05 -20.19 10.39
N LEU A 199 -11.92 -20.29 9.69
CA LEU A 199 -10.88 -21.29 10.01
C LEU A 199 -10.29 -21.12 11.41
N GLN A 200 -10.06 -19.87 11.85
CA GLN A 200 -9.57 -19.62 13.20
C GLN A 200 -10.56 -20.10 14.26
N ARG A 201 -11.87 -19.95 14.02
CA ARG A 201 -12.91 -20.48 14.92
C ARG A 201 -12.92 -22.00 14.96
N VAL A 202 -12.84 -22.66 13.81
CA VAL A 202 -12.82 -24.14 13.75
C VAL A 202 -11.61 -24.69 14.51
N LYS A 203 -10.42 -24.15 14.27
CA LYS A 203 -9.20 -24.60 14.96
C LYS A 203 -9.25 -24.39 16.47
N LYS A 204 -9.88 -23.30 16.93
CA LYS A 204 -10.05 -23.04 18.36
C LYS A 204 -10.96 -24.10 19.02
N ILE A 205 -12.05 -24.47 18.36
CA ILE A 205 -12.99 -25.48 18.86
C ILE A 205 -12.30 -26.85 19.01
N GLU A 206 -11.44 -27.23 18.06
CA GLU A 206 -10.67 -28.47 18.14
C GLU A 206 -9.70 -28.48 19.33
N CYS A 207 -9.00 -27.38 19.60
CA CYS A 207 -8.09 -27.27 20.75
C CYS A 207 -8.82 -27.28 22.10
N ASP A 208 -10.01 -26.68 22.20
CA ASP A 208 -10.79 -26.65 23.44
C ASP A 208 -11.44 -28.02 23.76
N SER A 209 -11.42 -28.97 22.81
CA SER A 209 -11.99 -30.32 22.95
C SER A 209 -11.00 -31.40 23.42
N HIS A 210 -9.73 -31.04 23.60
CA HIS A 210 -8.64 -31.92 24.04
C HIS A 210 -8.11 -31.52 25.42
#